data_AF-A0A2B4SJN5-F1
#
_entry.id   AF-A0A2B4SJN5-F1
#
_cell.length_a   1.000
_cell.length_b   1.000
_cell.length_c   1.000
_cell.angle_alpha   90.00
_cell.angle_beta   90.00
_cell.angle_gamma   90.00
#
_symmetry.space_group_name_H-M   'P 1'
#
loop_
_entity.id
_entity.type
_entity.pdbx_description
1 polymer ?
#
loop_
_entity_poly.entity_id
_entity_poly.type
_entity_poly.pdbx_seq_one_letter_code
_entity_poly.pdbx_strand_id
1 'polypeptide(L)'
;MFRLYLQPGDASTSGASTAAAPNLLDESKLAAWTAIPLALTAGSQASRRSRQSGGNQGGGLRLNVGSHNLPLFFPPVVPVPNIPLRGPFPDQWLPYGQASLRVSIFATGSLPPARPSSPEEFQEENDLPKDVWIKNGRSSILTDEFDDGNGFDLYIDGARFLPDSVSITKVAGRVLDKNYTRIGADIDVQATLDSDIYNPEYNYRTEYRDPVFPQSCTLMLKVYTVDRISKTLCCVGYGFLPIFVEVGTTKQPSVSSGNAKVAFNEGPHQIRLYGGSPDLSQPLHESVTQSVSPVPCASLLVRLVQAARHPNGRPKEASEFSESERESEGLLDPKPSYADGAYYSLSCEPTLGECQIFHSMVNRQPVKTREAIKLIGDGQENKLKKDRVIETWIKISVDAAQNLPWSNFTLVSYCLSPPASFYRGAREDSLNHVTKAVFSSSVASPVWKDGLKAWTAVQVFDEGYVMNGCYQLPLYYGDPPEAVLNSLESDNCHNVLGNFRRRKAIKLLEGSSVYVRLSDARRAEELPAPKMKAIQDYLPKERIEKYLNVNPSSSLSSLVPRGVTEDELRMELKDKFVNLTNQLLGGYQKDTS
;
A
#
# COMPACT_ATOMS: atom_id res chain seq x y z
N MET A 1 -12.09 26.22 -25.94
CA MET A 1 -11.55 25.94 -24.59
C MET A 1 -11.61 24.44 -24.40
N PHE A 2 -10.54 23.85 -23.92
CA PHE A 2 -10.42 22.43 -23.60
C PHE A 2 -10.29 22.29 -22.08
N ARG A 3 -11.02 21.35 -21.50
CA ARG A 3 -11.04 21.03 -20.07
C ARG A 3 -10.80 19.54 -19.93
N LEU A 4 -9.82 19.16 -19.10
CA LEU A 4 -9.41 17.78 -18.89
C LEU A 4 -9.84 17.38 -17.48
N TYR A 5 -10.74 16.40 -17.38
CA TYR A 5 -11.30 15.91 -16.12
C TYR A 5 -10.70 14.56 -15.76
N LEU A 6 -10.41 14.34 -14.48
CA LEU A 6 -10.01 13.03 -13.98
C LEU A 6 -11.21 12.08 -14.01
N GLN A 7 -11.08 10.97 -14.71
CA GLN A 7 -12.09 9.92 -14.70
C GLN A 7 -12.04 9.18 -13.34
N PRO A 8 -13.18 8.93 -12.67
CA PRO A 8 -13.20 7.98 -11.56
C PRO A 8 -12.75 6.61 -12.08
N GLY A 9 -11.86 5.93 -11.36
CA GLY A 9 -11.43 4.58 -11.73
C GLY A 9 -12.63 3.64 -11.81
N ASP A 10 -12.75 2.90 -12.91
CA ASP A 10 -13.80 1.89 -13.11
C ASP A 10 -13.63 0.76 -12.09
N ALA A 11 -14.32 0.87 -10.95
CA ALA A 11 -14.67 -0.29 -10.17
C ALA A 11 -15.80 -1.03 -10.91
N SER A 12 -15.47 -2.19 -11.45
CA SER A 12 -16.41 -3.18 -11.98
C SER A 12 -17.68 -3.31 -11.12
N THR A 13 -18.82 -2.85 -11.63
CA THR A 13 -20.13 -3.31 -11.19
C THR A 13 -20.90 -3.88 -12.37
N SER A 14 -20.89 -5.22 -12.46
CA SER A 14 -21.96 -5.98 -13.08
C SER A 14 -23.20 -5.90 -12.18
N GLY A 15 -24.31 -5.36 -12.70
CA GLY A 15 -25.59 -5.42 -12.01
C GLY A 15 -26.49 -4.25 -12.38
N ALA A 16 -27.54 -4.56 -13.14
CA ALA A 16 -28.52 -3.61 -13.66
C ALA A 16 -29.03 -2.63 -12.59
N SER A 17 -28.72 -1.34 -12.78
CA SER A 17 -29.52 -0.25 -12.21
C SER A 17 -29.61 0.86 -13.24
N THR A 18 -30.82 1.34 -13.50
CA THR A 18 -31.13 2.53 -14.29
C THR A 18 -30.74 3.79 -13.50
N ALA A 19 -29.46 3.92 -13.13
CA ALA A 19 -28.90 5.11 -12.53
C ALA A 19 -28.36 6.03 -13.63
N ALA A 20 -28.71 7.32 -13.55
CA ALA A 20 -28.27 8.33 -14.50
C ALA A 20 -26.74 8.33 -14.62
N ALA A 21 -26.23 8.45 -15.85
CA ALA A 21 -24.80 8.44 -16.14
C ALA A 21 -24.05 9.43 -15.21
N PRO A 22 -22.90 9.02 -14.62
CA PRO A 22 -22.12 9.89 -13.76
C PRO A 22 -21.78 11.19 -14.50
N ASN A 23 -21.91 12.33 -13.84
CA ASN A 23 -21.56 13.61 -14.45
C ASN A 23 -20.04 13.65 -14.70
N LEU A 24 -19.63 13.33 -15.92
CA LEU A 24 -18.24 13.27 -16.37
C LEU A 24 -17.56 14.67 -16.39
N LEU A 25 -18.34 15.74 -16.24
CA LEU A 25 -17.89 17.14 -16.33
C LEU A 25 -18.01 17.88 -14.99
N ASP A 26 -17.69 17.18 -13.89
CA ASP A 26 -17.66 17.75 -12.55
C ASP A 26 -16.43 18.66 -12.37
N GLU A 27 -16.65 19.95 -12.07
CA GLU A 27 -15.58 20.94 -11.90
C GLU A 27 -14.63 20.61 -10.74
N SER A 28 -15.06 19.83 -9.75
CA SER A 28 -14.15 19.33 -8.70
C SER A 28 -13.11 18.33 -9.22
N LYS A 29 -13.33 17.76 -10.41
CA LYS A 29 -12.45 16.78 -11.07
C LYS A 29 -11.62 17.39 -12.20
N LEU A 30 -11.71 18.70 -12.43
CA LEU A 30 -10.93 19.35 -13.46
C LEU A 30 -9.43 19.30 -13.08
N ALA A 31 -8.62 18.62 -13.89
CA ALA A 31 -7.18 18.52 -13.69
C ALA A 31 -6.43 19.66 -14.39
N ALA A 32 -6.82 19.97 -15.62
CA ALA A 32 -6.13 20.94 -16.44
C ALA A 32 -7.07 21.58 -17.48
N TRP A 33 -6.68 22.74 -17.99
CA TRP A 33 -7.41 23.40 -19.07
C TRP A 33 -6.46 24.14 -20.03
N THR A 34 -6.96 24.42 -21.24
CA THR A 34 -6.29 25.31 -22.21
C THR A 34 -7.30 25.90 -23.19
N ALA A 35 -6.88 26.83 -24.05
CA ALA A 35 -7.77 27.46 -25.02
C ALA A 35 -7.04 27.87 -26.30
N ILE A 36 -7.78 27.86 -27.40
CA ILE A 36 -7.35 28.35 -28.71
C ILE A 36 -8.52 29.07 -29.40
N PRO A 37 -8.29 30.19 -30.11
CA PRO A 37 -9.32 30.78 -30.96
C PRO A 37 -9.62 29.86 -32.15
N LEU A 38 -10.90 29.63 -32.44
CA LEU A 38 -11.32 28.88 -33.63
C LEU A 38 -11.36 29.76 -34.89
N ALA A 39 -11.50 31.08 -34.74
CA ALA A 39 -11.49 32.02 -35.85
C ALA A 39 -10.42 33.10 -35.62
N LEU A 40 -9.67 33.40 -36.68
CA LEU A 40 -8.68 34.47 -36.73
C LEU A 40 -9.25 35.62 -37.57
N THR A 41 -9.19 36.85 -37.04
CA THR A 41 -9.43 38.06 -37.81
C THR A 41 -8.16 38.44 -38.58
N ALA A 42 -8.31 38.72 -39.88
CA ALA A 42 -7.21 39.06 -40.78
C ALA A 42 -6.44 40.29 -40.24
N GLY A 43 -5.25 40.05 -39.71
CA GLY A 43 -4.39 41.08 -39.11
C GLY A 43 -3.29 40.58 -38.18
N SER A 44 -3.28 39.31 -37.76
CA SER A 44 -2.16 38.75 -36.98
C SER A 44 -1.14 38.03 -37.86
N GLN A 45 0.13 38.32 -37.60
CA GLN A 45 1.27 38.00 -38.43
C GLN A 45 1.38 36.54 -38.88
N ALA A 46 1.71 36.41 -40.16
CA ALA A 46 2.18 35.19 -40.79
C ALA A 46 3.45 34.68 -40.11
N SER A 47 3.44 33.40 -39.72
CA SER A 47 4.66 32.59 -39.72
C SER A 47 5.27 32.64 -41.12
N ARG A 48 6.58 32.86 -41.18
CA ARG A 48 7.40 33.18 -42.37
C ARG A 48 7.45 32.13 -43.49
N ARG A 49 6.53 31.16 -43.57
CA ARG A 49 6.57 30.06 -44.57
C ARG A 49 5.48 30.05 -45.65
N SER A 50 4.49 30.94 -45.62
CA SER A 50 3.45 30.97 -46.68
C SER A 50 3.45 32.29 -47.45
N ARG A 51 4.43 32.48 -48.33
CA ARG A 51 4.40 33.58 -49.31
C ARG A 51 4.63 33.06 -50.72
N GLN A 52 3.75 32.16 -51.17
CA GLN A 52 3.55 31.83 -52.58
C GLN A 52 2.13 31.31 -52.79
N SER A 53 1.21 32.24 -53.05
CA SER A 53 0.07 32.09 -53.98
C SER A 53 -0.84 33.29 -53.78
N GLY A 54 -1.14 33.99 -54.88
CA GLY A 54 -1.89 35.24 -54.90
C GLY A 54 -3.38 35.06 -54.60
N GLY A 55 -4.00 36.13 -54.11
CA GLY A 55 -5.45 36.19 -53.89
C GLY A 55 -5.82 37.33 -52.95
N ASN A 56 -5.98 38.53 -53.51
CA ASN A 56 -6.41 39.74 -52.82
C ASN A 56 -7.95 39.72 -52.65
N GLN A 57 -8.47 39.25 -51.51
CA GLN A 57 -9.87 39.43 -51.12
C GLN A 57 -10.04 39.47 -49.58
N GLY A 58 -10.67 40.54 -49.10
CA GLY A 58 -11.55 40.62 -47.93
C GLY A 58 -11.00 40.22 -46.55
N GLY A 59 -11.09 41.13 -45.58
CA GLY A 59 -10.88 40.87 -44.15
C GLY A 59 -11.94 39.93 -43.55
N GLY A 60 -12.00 38.70 -44.02
CA GLY A 60 -12.91 37.66 -43.52
C GLY A 60 -12.34 36.95 -42.29
N LEU A 61 -13.24 36.55 -41.39
CA LEU A 61 -12.97 35.56 -40.35
C LEU A 61 -12.42 34.29 -41.02
N ARG A 62 -11.18 33.93 -40.73
CA ARG A 62 -10.58 32.67 -41.20
C ARG A 62 -10.59 31.65 -40.07
N LEU A 63 -11.04 30.42 -40.35
CA LEU A 63 -10.93 29.33 -39.39
C LEU A 63 -9.45 29.09 -39.05
N ASN A 64 -9.14 28.85 -37.78
CA ASN A 64 -7.78 28.61 -37.29
C ASN A 64 -7.30 27.19 -37.63
N VAL A 65 -7.26 26.88 -38.93
CA VAL A 65 -6.87 25.58 -39.49
C VAL A 65 -5.36 25.36 -39.31
N GLY A 66 -4.97 24.14 -38.95
CA GLY A 66 -3.58 23.75 -38.72
C GLY A 66 -3.42 22.83 -37.50
N SER A 67 -2.17 22.44 -37.22
CA SER A 67 -1.80 21.72 -36.00
C SER A 67 -1.23 22.69 -34.98
N HIS A 68 -1.78 22.67 -33.78
CA HIS A 68 -1.47 23.59 -32.69
C HIS A 68 -0.98 22.80 -31.48
N ASN A 69 0.04 23.30 -30.79
CA ASN A 69 0.51 22.74 -29.53
C ASN A 69 0.26 23.76 -28.42
N LEU A 70 -0.61 23.43 -27.48
CA LEU A 70 -1.14 24.36 -26.48
C LEU A 70 -0.67 23.96 -25.09
N PRO A 71 -0.04 24.83 -24.30
CA PRO A 71 0.31 24.50 -22.92
C PRO A 71 -0.96 24.29 -22.09
N LEU A 72 -0.88 23.39 -21.12
CA LEU A 72 -1.93 23.13 -20.14
C LEU A 72 -1.72 23.98 -18.89
N PHE A 73 -2.82 24.39 -18.23
CA PHE A 73 -2.81 25.18 -17.00
C PHE A 73 -3.63 24.51 -15.90
N PHE A 74 -3.24 24.71 -14.64
CA PHE A 74 -4.02 24.28 -13.49
C PHE A 74 -5.34 25.08 -13.35
N PRO A 75 -6.39 24.50 -12.74
CA PRO A 75 -7.57 25.24 -12.31
C PRO A 75 -7.20 26.37 -11.33
N PRO A 76 -8.03 27.44 -11.21
CA PRO A 76 -9.36 27.59 -11.79
C PRO A 76 -9.36 28.00 -13.28
N VAL A 77 -10.41 27.63 -14.01
CA VAL A 77 -10.61 28.07 -15.40
C VAL A 77 -11.00 29.53 -15.41
N VAL A 78 -10.23 30.35 -16.10
CA VAL A 78 -10.56 31.76 -16.31
C VAL A 78 -11.79 31.89 -17.22
N PRO A 79 -12.76 32.78 -16.92
CA PRO A 79 -13.88 33.04 -17.81
C PRO A 79 -13.42 33.33 -19.24
N VAL A 80 -14.11 32.75 -20.23
CA VAL A 80 -13.74 32.85 -21.65
C VAL A 80 -13.41 34.27 -22.13
N PRO A 81 -14.13 35.35 -21.72
CA PRO A 81 -13.81 36.72 -22.14
C PRO A 81 -12.42 37.21 -21.69
N ASN A 82 -11.87 36.62 -20.63
CA ASN A 82 -10.63 37.04 -19.98
C ASN A 82 -9.42 36.19 -20.40
N ILE A 83 -9.60 35.27 -21.36
CA ILE A 83 -8.50 34.48 -21.93
C ILE A 83 -7.83 35.33 -23.02
N PRO A 84 -6.56 35.75 -22.85
CA PRO A 84 -5.84 36.44 -23.90
C PRO A 84 -5.73 35.55 -25.12
N LEU A 85 -6.35 35.99 -26.22
CA LEU A 85 -6.30 35.29 -27.50
C LEU A 85 -4.99 35.58 -28.27
N ARG A 86 -4.13 36.47 -27.75
CA ARG A 86 -2.81 36.86 -28.29
C ARG A 86 -1.87 37.31 -27.17
N GLY A 87 -0.59 36.96 -27.27
CA GLY A 87 0.47 37.38 -26.33
C GLY A 87 0.87 36.30 -25.33
N PRO A 88 1.88 36.56 -24.48
CA PRO A 88 2.30 35.64 -23.42
C PRO A 88 1.14 35.41 -22.45
N PHE A 89 1.06 34.21 -21.89
CA PHE A 89 0.06 33.88 -20.89
C PHE A 89 0.30 34.73 -19.62
N PRO A 90 -0.75 35.20 -18.94
CA PRO A 90 -0.61 35.95 -17.70
C PRO A 90 0.16 35.14 -16.64
N ASP A 91 1.08 35.77 -15.91
CA ASP A 91 1.92 35.09 -14.88
C ASP A 91 1.10 34.36 -13.80
N GLN A 92 -0.15 34.81 -13.59
CA GLN A 92 -1.12 34.21 -12.68
C GLN A 92 -1.65 32.84 -13.14
N TRP A 93 -1.36 32.41 -14.36
CA TRP A 93 -1.74 31.08 -14.85
C TRP A 93 -0.61 30.11 -14.57
N LEU A 94 -0.85 29.19 -13.63
CA LEU A 94 0.14 28.18 -13.30
C LEU A 94 0.23 27.13 -14.43
N PRO A 95 1.37 26.99 -15.13
CA PRO A 95 1.54 25.95 -16.13
C PRO A 95 1.46 24.57 -15.48
N TYR A 96 0.84 23.61 -16.17
CA TYR A 96 0.77 22.22 -15.77
C TYR A 96 2.09 21.51 -16.14
N GLY A 97 3.18 21.93 -15.49
CA GLY A 97 4.53 21.48 -15.83
C GLY A 97 4.88 21.77 -17.29
N GLN A 98 5.43 20.76 -17.98
CA GLN A 98 5.73 20.81 -19.43
C GLN A 98 4.62 20.19 -20.29
N ALA A 99 3.45 19.87 -19.70
CA ALA A 99 2.38 19.18 -20.42
C ALA A 99 1.71 20.10 -21.45
N SER A 100 1.47 19.56 -22.64
CA SER A 100 0.82 20.29 -23.74
C SER A 100 -0.24 19.45 -24.44
N LEU A 101 -1.25 20.11 -25.00
CA LEU A 101 -2.32 19.54 -25.79
C LEU A 101 -2.08 19.86 -27.27
N ARG A 102 -1.91 18.81 -28.08
CA ARG A 102 -1.87 18.94 -29.54
C ARG A 102 -3.27 18.88 -30.12
N VAL A 103 -3.64 19.89 -30.91
CA VAL A 103 -4.97 20.01 -31.55
C VAL A 103 -4.79 20.28 -33.04
N SER A 104 -5.41 19.45 -33.89
CA SER A 104 -5.46 19.68 -35.33
C SER A 104 -6.87 20.14 -35.74
N ILE A 105 -6.97 21.34 -36.32
CA ILE A 105 -8.22 21.92 -36.82
C ILE A 105 -8.17 21.87 -38.35
N PHE A 106 -9.22 21.35 -39.00
CA PHE A 106 -9.31 21.21 -40.46
C PHE A 106 -10.64 21.79 -40.97
N ALA A 107 -10.66 22.24 -42.23
CA ALA A 107 -11.86 22.72 -42.90
C ALA A 107 -12.54 21.59 -43.70
N THR A 108 -13.83 21.73 -43.98
CA THR A 108 -14.57 20.80 -44.85
C THR A 108 -13.90 20.73 -46.24
N GLY A 109 -13.45 19.54 -46.63
CA GLY A 109 -12.76 19.29 -47.91
C GLY A 109 -11.24 19.15 -47.82
N SER A 110 -10.62 19.50 -46.70
CA SER A 110 -9.23 19.10 -46.41
C SER A 110 -9.23 17.75 -45.71
N LEU A 111 -8.54 16.76 -46.28
CA LEU A 111 -8.21 15.52 -45.55
C LEU A 111 -7.51 15.92 -44.24
N PRO A 112 -7.83 15.27 -43.10
CA PRO A 112 -7.00 15.44 -41.91
C PRO A 112 -5.55 15.20 -42.34
N PRO A 113 -4.60 16.06 -41.94
CA PRO A 113 -3.21 15.84 -42.28
C PRO A 113 -2.88 14.38 -41.97
N ALA A 114 -2.30 13.66 -42.94
CA ALA A 114 -1.86 12.28 -42.73
C ALA A 114 -1.18 12.26 -41.37
N ARG A 115 -1.62 11.33 -40.50
CA ARG A 115 -1.14 11.19 -39.12
C ARG A 115 0.36 11.47 -39.17
N PRO A 116 0.84 12.61 -38.65
CA PRO A 116 2.24 12.93 -38.83
C PRO A 116 2.97 11.71 -38.29
N SER A 117 3.86 11.13 -39.09
CA SER A 117 4.93 10.31 -38.54
C SER A 117 5.40 11.05 -37.30
N SER A 118 5.50 10.32 -36.19
CA SER A 118 6.00 10.81 -34.90
C SER A 118 6.94 12.00 -35.14
N PRO A 119 6.73 13.17 -34.52
CA PRO A 119 7.50 14.39 -34.82
C PRO A 119 9.00 14.06 -34.96
N GLU A 120 9.78 14.78 -35.75
CA GLU A 120 11.21 14.45 -35.93
C GLU A 120 11.98 14.31 -34.59
N GLU A 121 11.56 14.99 -33.51
CA GLU A 121 12.04 14.79 -32.12
C GLU A 121 11.78 13.38 -31.55
N PHE A 122 10.78 12.65 -32.04
CA PHE A 122 10.40 11.29 -31.64
C PHE A 122 11.06 10.20 -32.48
N GLN A 123 11.85 10.54 -33.51
CA GLN A 123 12.65 9.53 -34.23
C GLN A 123 13.94 9.19 -33.49
N GLU A 124 14.54 10.15 -32.78
CA GLU A 124 15.76 9.94 -31.98
C GLU A 124 15.50 9.24 -30.62
N GLU A 125 14.30 9.34 -30.03
CA GLU A 125 13.97 8.77 -28.71
C GLU A 125 13.41 7.32 -28.74
N ASN A 126 13.50 6.61 -29.86
CA ASN A 126 13.11 5.18 -29.90
C ASN A 126 14.23 4.26 -29.40
N ASP A 127 15.47 4.75 -29.35
CA ASP A 127 16.61 4.00 -28.85
C ASP A 127 16.54 3.91 -27.32
N LEU A 128 16.60 2.71 -26.75
CA LEU A 128 16.55 2.52 -25.30
C LEU A 128 17.77 3.17 -24.63
N PRO A 129 17.59 3.99 -23.57
CA PRO A 129 18.71 4.46 -22.78
C PRO A 129 19.52 3.30 -22.20
N LYS A 130 20.81 3.51 -21.96
CA LYS A 130 21.70 2.46 -21.43
C LYS A 130 21.19 1.95 -20.07
N ASP A 131 21.34 0.65 -19.87
CA ASP A 131 21.08 -0.06 -18.59
C ASP A 131 19.63 0.03 -18.05
N VAL A 132 18.66 0.47 -18.87
CA VAL A 132 17.24 0.48 -18.47
C VAL A 132 16.60 -0.89 -18.61
N TRP A 133 16.93 -1.60 -19.69
CA TRP A 133 16.55 -2.97 -19.97
C TRP A 133 17.68 -3.64 -20.74
N ILE A 134 18.21 -4.73 -20.17
CA ILE A 134 19.28 -5.50 -20.81
C ILE A 134 18.64 -6.78 -21.34
N LYS A 135 18.63 -6.93 -22.67
CA LYS A 135 18.04 -8.10 -23.33
C LYS A 135 18.81 -9.35 -22.95
N ASN A 136 18.15 -10.24 -22.20
CA ASN A 136 18.69 -11.55 -21.90
C ASN A 136 17.57 -12.58 -21.84
N GLY A 137 17.82 -13.73 -22.44
CA GLY A 137 16.91 -14.88 -22.44
C GLY A 137 17.67 -16.12 -22.01
N ARG A 138 16.94 -17.14 -21.57
CA ARG A 138 17.54 -18.42 -21.23
C ARG A 138 18.28 -18.99 -22.44
N SER A 139 19.53 -19.38 -22.26
CA SER A 139 20.41 -19.88 -23.33
C SER A 139 20.03 -21.29 -23.83
N SER A 140 19.36 -22.08 -23.01
CA SER A 140 18.94 -23.46 -23.31
C SER A 140 17.57 -23.76 -22.70
N ILE A 141 16.82 -24.66 -23.33
CA ILE A 141 15.61 -25.21 -22.73
C ILE A 141 15.96 -26.12 -21.55
N LEU A 142 15.08 -26.16 -20.55
CA LEU A 142 15.27 -26.98 -19.37
C LEU A 142 14.83 -28.42 -19.66
N THR A 143 15.76 -29.36 -19.53
CA THR A 143 15.51 -30.79 -19.78
C THR A 143 15.51 -31.64 -18.52
N ASP A 144 16.06 -31.12 -17.43
CA ASP A 144 16.21 -31.85 -16.19
C ASP A 144 14.89 -31.84 -15.41
N GLU A 145 14.42 -33.02 -15.04
CA GLU A 145 13.20 -33.20 -14.28
C GLU A 145 13.38 -32.77 -12.82
N PHE A 146 12.36 -32.11 -12.26
CA PHE A 146 12.34 -31.79 -10.85
C PHE A 146 11.65 -32.92 -10.08
N ASP A 147 12.45 -33.67 -9.33
CA ASP A 147 11.99 -34.77 -8.48
C ASP A 147 11.38 -34.31 -7.15
N ASP A 148 10.51 -35.15 -6.59
CA ASP A 148 9.99 -34.99 -5.23
C ASP A 148 11.12 -35.07 -4.19
N GLY A 149 10.97 -34.35 -3.08
CA GLY A 149 11.99 -34.19 -2.04
C GLY A 149 13.08 -33.17 -2.37
N ASN A 150 13.07 -32.60 -3.56
CA ASN A 150 13.91 -31.46 -3.93
C ASN A 150 13.37 -30.18 -3.29
N GLY A 151 14.25 -29.20 -3.05
CA GLY A 151 13.87 -27.87 -2.57
C GLY A 151 14.38 -26.77 -3.50
N PHE A 152 13.93 -25.55 -3.25
CA PHE A 152 14.46 -24.36 -3.91
C PHE A 152 14.47 -23.14 -3.00
N ASP A 153 15.31 -22.18 -3.34
CA ASP A 153 15.39 -20.89 -2.69
C ASP A 153 14.80 -19.82 -3.61
N LEU A 154 14.05 -18.91 -3.00
CA LEU A 154 13.50 -17.74 -3.66
C LEU A 154 14.21 -16.50 -3.15
N TYR A 155 14.73 -15.70 -4.07
CA TYR A 155 15.29 -14.38 -3.77
C TYR A 155 14.44 -13.28 -4.41
N ILE A 156 14.28 -12.17 -3.69
CA ILE A 156 13.73 -10.93 -4.23
C ILE A 156 14.81 -9.88 -4.09
N ASP A 157 15.47 -9.58 -5.20
CA ASP A 157 16.66 -8.74 -5.20
C ASP A 157 16.29 -7.26 -5.18
N GLY A 158 15.31 -6.86 -6.00
CA GLY A 158 14.90 -5.46 -6.13
C GLY A 158 13.73 -5.24 -7.09
N ALA A 159 13.41 -3.97 -7.33
CA ALA A 159 12.53 -3.55 -8.42
C ALA A 159 13.24 -2.54 -9.33
N ARG A 160 12.69 -2.35 -10.53
CA ARG A 160 13.22 -1.42 -11.54
C ARG A 160 12.12 -0.49 -12.01
N PHE A 161 12.48 0.79 -12.15
CA PHE A 161 11.67 1.85 -12.77
C PHE A 161 10.23 1.93 -12.27
N LEU A 162 10.04 1.92 -10.94
CA LEU A 162 8.72 2.12 -10.35
C LEU A 162 8.14 3.52 -10.67
N PRO A 163 6.80 3.71 -10.62
CA PRO A 163 6.15 4.98 -10.97
C PRO A 163 6.55 6.15 -10.06
N ASP A 164 6.39 7.40 -10.54
CA ASP A 164 6.81 8.61 -9.82
C ASP A 164 6.13 8.81 -8.46
N SER A 165 4.96 8.20 -8.26
CA SER A 165 4.19 8.37 -7.03
C SER A 165 4.68 7.50 -5.87
N VAL A 166 5.61 6.56 -6.10
CA VAL A 166 6.12 5.68 -5.02
C VAL A 166 6.97 6.45 -4.01
N SER A 167 6.89 6.08 -2.72
CA SER A 167 7.82 6.53 -1.67
C SER A 167 8.62 5.36 -1.10
N ILE A 168 8.04 4.65 -0.14
CA ILE A 168 8.58 3.43 0.44
C ILE A 168 7.84 2.28 -0.21
N THR A 169 8.56 1.21 -0.53
CA THR A 169 7.95 0.05 -1.16
C THR A 169 8.11 -1.20 -0.31
N LYS A 170 7.11 -2.07 -0.39
CA LYS A 170 7.09 -3.37 0.25
C LYS A 170 6.61 -4.40 -0.76
N VAL A 171 7.30 -5.53 -0.84
CA VAL A 171 6.84 -6.71 -1.59
C VAL A 171 6.17 -7.66 -0.62
N ALA A 172 4.93 -8.03 -0.93
CA ALA A 172 4.23 -9.09 -0.25
C ALA A 172 3.77 -10.13 -1.27
N GLY A 173 3.83 -11.41 -0.96
CA GLY A 173 3.52 -12.43 -1.94
C GLY A 173 3.41 -13.83 -1.38
N ARG A 174 3.09 -14.78 -2.26
CA ARG A 174 2.93 -16.20 -1.94
C ARG A 174 3.30 -17.05 -3.14
N VAL A 175 3.80 -18.25 -2.90
CA VAL A 175 3.74 -19.33 -3.89
C VAL A 175 2.38 -19.99 -3.75
N LEU A 176 1.67 -20.11 -4.86
CA LEU A 176 0.29 -20.59 -4.92
C LEU A 176 0.17 -21.69 -5.97
N ASP A 177 -0.68 -22.68 -5.73
CA ASP A 177 -1.12 -23.59 -6.80
C ASP A 177 -2.22 -22.94 -7.67
N LYS A 178 -2.70 -23.68 -8.68
CA LYS A 178 -3.78 -23.23 -9.56
C LYS A 178 -5.10 -22.87 -8.85
N ASN A 179 -5.32 -23.40 -7.65
CA ASN A 179 -6.52 -23.19 -6.86
C ASN A 179 -6.34 -22.09 -5.79
N TYR A 180 -5.24 -21.32 -5.87
CA TYR A 180 -4.85 -20.33 -4.86
C TYR A 180 -4.53 -20.93 -3.48
N THR A 181 -4.21 -22.23 -3.43
CA THR A 181 -3.70 -22.89 -2.23
C THR A 181 -2.27 -22.44 -1.99
N ARG A 182 -1.97 -21.97 -0.79
CA ARG A 182 -0.64 -21.51 -0.41
C ARG A 182 0.33 -22.67 -0.26
N ILE A 183 1.51 -22.52 -0.85
CA ILE A 183 2.68 -23.39 -0.70
C ILE A 183 3.75 -22.64 0.08
N GLY A 184 4.29 -23.25 1.12
CA GLY A 184 5.33 -22.67 1.98
C GLY A 184 4.95 -21.36 2.67
N ALA A 185 5.97 -20.53 2.93
CA ALA A 185 5.87 -19.29 3.71
C ALA A 185 5.32 -18.11 2.89
N ASP A 186 4.69 -17.17 3.60
CA ASP A 186 4.32 -15.86 3.05
C ASP A 186 5.59 -15.01 2.87
N ILE A 187 5.62 -14.27 1.77
CA ILE A 187 6.68 -13.32 1.43
C ILE A 187 6.25 -11.96 1.97
N ASP A 188 7.14 -11.32 2.73
CA ASP A 188 6.96 -9.98 3.26
C ASP A 188 8.32 -9.32 3.44
N VAL A 189 8.66 -8.38 2.56
CA VAL A 189 9.93 -7.66 2.60
C VAL A 189 9.77 -6.19 2.22
N GLN A 190 10.47 -5.33 2.94
CA GLN A 190 10.52 -3.89 2.69
C GLN A 190 11.81 -3.51 1.97
N ALA A 191 11.77 -2.43 1.19
CA ALA A 191 12.96 -1.90 0.54
C ALA A 191 14.00 -1.46 1.57
N THR A 192 15.28 -1.67 1.27
CA THR A 192 16.39 -1.19 2.08
C THR A 192 16.40 0.33 2.12
N LEU A 193 16.70 0.89 3.29
CA LEU A 193 16.60 2.34 3.52
C LEU A 193 17.52 3.18 2.62
N ASP A 194 18.63 2.60 2.18
CA ASP A 194 19.65 3.29 1.38
C ASP A 194 19.48 3.07 -0.14
N SER A 195 18.51 2.25 -0.55
CA SER A 195 18.17 2.06 -1.97
C SER A 195 17.35 3.21 -2.53
N ASP A 196 17.43 3.40 -3.85
CA ASP A 196 16.61 4.34 -4.62
C ASP A 196 15.15 3.89 -4.65
N ILE A 197 14.21 4.80 -4.38
CA ILE A 197 12.78 4.47 -4.34
C ILE A 197 12.21 4.04 -5.69
N TYR A 198 12.82 4.46 -6.81
CA TYR A 198 12.39 4.04 -8.14
C TYR A 198 13.03 2.71 -8.55
N ASN A 199 14.15 2.35 -7.93
CA ASN A 199 14.89 1.11 -8.17
C ASN A 199 15.26 0.44 -6.83
N PRO A 200 14.28 0.09 -5.99
CA PRO A 200 14.52 -0.33 -4.61
C PRO A 200 15.17 -1.70 -4.55
N GLU A 201 15.99 -1.92 -3.53
CA GLU A 201 16.56 -3.23 -3.24
C GLU A 201 15.86 -3.86 -2.04
N TYR A 202 15.52 -5.15 -2.13
CA TYR A 202 14.84 -5.88 -1.04
C TYR A 202 15.77 -6.88 -0.34
N ASN A 203 16.72 -7.48 -1.08
CA ASN A 203 17.69 -8.46 -0.58
C ASN A 203 17.04 -9.57 0.28
N TYR A 204 15.89 -10.06 -0.17
CA TYR A 204 15.13 -11.11 0.52
C TYR A 204 15.56 -12.49 0.06
N ARG A 205 15.56 -13.46 0.98
CA ARG A 205 15.72 -14.89 0.70
C ARG A 205 14.71 -15.69 1.53
N THR A 206 14.12 -16.71 0.95
CA THR A 206 13.31 -17.70 1.67
C THR A 206 13.50 -19.10 1.09
N GLU A 207 13.41 -20.11 1.95
CA GLU A 207 13.65 -21.52 1.62
C GLU A 207 12.32 -22.26 1.47
N TYR A 208 12.13 -22.95 0.34
CA TYR A 208 11.02 -23.87 0.12
C TYR A 208 11.56 -25.30 0.12
N ARG A 209 11.07 -26.11 1.08
CA ARG A 209 11.55 -27.47 1.38
C ARG A 209 10.41 -28.49 1.54
N ASP A 210 9.21 -28.15 1.06
CA ASP A 210 8.08 -29.07 1.06
C ASP A 210 8.43 -30.38 0.32
N PRO A 211 7.97 -31.55 0.80
CA PRO A 211 8.34 -32.83 0.21
C PRO A 211 7.82 -33.01 -1.22
N VAL A 212 6.71 -32.37 -1.55
CA VAL A 212 6.06 -32.44 -2.87
C VAL A 212 5.52 -31.06 -3.21
N PHE A 213 5.80 -30.58 -4.42
CA PHE A 213 5.30 -29.32 -4.93
C PHE A 213 4.27 -29.55 -6.05
N PRO A 214 3.10 -28.90 -6.02
CA PRO A 214 2.20 -28.94 -7.17
C PRO A 214 2.87 -28.40 -8.43
N GLN A 215 2.74 -29.12 -9.55
CA GLN A 215 3.33 -28.72 -10.84
C GLN A 215 2.83 -27.35 -11.34
N SER A 216 1.65 -26.91 -10.89
CA SER A 216 1.07 -25.61 -11.21
C SER A 216 1.56 -24.46 -10.32
N CYS A 217 2.57 -24.66 -9.47
CA CYS A 217 3.05 -23.61 -8.56
C CYS A 217 3.42 -22.33 -9.31
N THR A 218 2.86 -21.22 -8.86
CA THR A 218 3.07 -19.88 -9.39
C THR A 218 3.39 -18.95 -8.24
N LEU A 219 4.51 -18.25 -8.33
CA LEU A 219 4.83 -17.13 -7.45
C LEU A 219 3.95 -15.94 -7.83
N MET A 220 3.20 -15.41 -6.86
CA MET A 220 2.45 -14.17 -6.99
C MET A 220 2.99 -13.14 -5.99
N LEU A 221 3.50 -12.03 -6.52
CA LEU A 221 4.04 -10.91 -5.75
C LEU A 221 3.16 -9.67 -5.93
N LYS A 222 3.07 -8.85 -4.88
CA LYS A 222 2.40 -7.55 -4.86
C LYS A 222 3.38 -6.52 -4.35
N VAL A 223 3.50 -5.41 -5.05
CA VAL A 223 4.29 -4.26 -4.61
C VAL A 223 3.34 -3.21 -4.05
N TYR A 224 3.51 -2.89 -2.78
CA TYR A 224 2.78 -1.83 -2.09
C TYR A 224 3.67 -0.60 -1.94
N THR A 225 3.06 0.58 -1.92
CA THR A 225 3.73 1.83 -1.55
C THR A 225 2.82 2.75 -0.75
N VAL A 226 3.40 3.72 -0.06
CA VAL A 226 2.66 4.91 0.35
C VAL A 226 2.80 5.93 -0.77
N ASP A 227 1.69 6.27 -1.41
CA ASP A 227 1.71 7.21 -2.53
C ASP A 227 2.11 8.61 -2.04
N ARG A 228 3.11 9.21 -2.68
CA ARG A 228 3.69 10.50 -2.28
C ARG A 228 2.73 11.67 -2.43
N ILE A 229 1.74 11.56 -3.31
CA ILE A 229 0.81 12.63 -3.64
C ILE A 229 -0.40 12.52 -2.70
N SER A 230 -1.06 11.37 -2.69
CA SER A 230 -2.26 11.13 -1.89
C SER A 230 -1.97 10.81 -0.42
N LYS A 231 -0.73 10.44 -0.08
CA LYS A 231 -0.30 9.98 1.25
C LYS A 231 -1.05 8.73 1.73
N THR A 232 -1.55 7.91 0.80
CA THR A 232 -2.31 6.69 1.10
C THR A 232 -1.53 5.44 0.72
N LEU A 233 -1.78 4.33 1.44
CA LEU A 233 -1.26 3.02 1.05
C LEU A 233 -1.96 2.57 -0.23
N CYS A 234 -1.19 2.31 -1.28
CA CYS A 234 -1.69 1.81 -2.55
C CYS A 234 -0.88 0.60 -3.05
N CYS A 235 -1.49 -0.17 -3.96
CA CYS A 235 -0.82 -1.25 -4.65
C CYS A 235 -0.27 -0.72 -5.96
N VAL A 236 1.05 -0.82 -6.16
CA VAL A 236 1.73 -0.44 -7.40
C VAL A 236 1.42 -1.45 -8.50
N GLY A 237 1.51 -2.74 -8.19
CA GLY A 237 1.22 -3.79 -9.17
C GLY A 237 1.51 -5.20 -8.67
N TYR A 238 1.13 -6.17 -9.51
CA TYR A 238 1.25 -7.60 -9.30
C TYR A 238 2.32 -8.18 -10.24
N GLY A 239 3.15 -9.08 -9.74
CA GLY A 239 4.11 -9.86 -10.53
C GLY A 239 3.80 -11.35 -10.43
N PHE A 240 3.96 -12.08 -11.53
CA PHE A 240 3.68 -13.51 -11.62
C PHE A 240 4.88 -14.25 -12.23
N LEU A 241 5.24 -15.39 -11.65
CA LEU A 241 6.31 -16.24 -12.16
C LEU A 241 6.00 -17.72 -11.91
N PRO A 242 5.86 -18.56 -12.94
CA PRO A 242 5.76 -20.00 -12.76
C PRO A 242 7.02 -20.57 -12.08
N ILE A 243 6.84 -21.39 -11.05
CA ILE A 243 7.94 -22.10 -10.38
C ILE A 243 8.44 -23.26 -11.25
N PHE A 244 7.53 -23.87 -12.01
CA PHE A 244 7.83 -24.99 -12.89
C PHE A 244 7.42 -24.70 -14.33
N VAL A 245 8.14 -25.32 -15.26
CA VAL A 245 7.84 -25.34 -16.70
C VAL A 245 7.79 -26.79 -17.20
N GLU A 246 7.07 -27.07 -18.28
CA GLU A 246 7.09 -28.40 -18.90
C GLU A 246 8.47 -28.68 -19.49
N VAL A 247 9.01 -29.87 -19.24
CA VAL A 247 10.34 -30.31 -19.72
C VAL A 247 10.45 -30.13 -21.23
N GLY A 248 11.54 -29.52 -21.67
CA GLY A 248 11.80 -29.22 -23.08
C GLY A 248 11.04 -28.01 -23.62
N THR A 249 10.34 -27.26 -22.77
CA THR A 249 9.57 -26.06 -23.16
C THR A 249 9.90 -24.87 -22.26
N THR A 250 9.24 -23.73 -22.54
CA THR A 250 9.24 -22.53 -21.68
C THR A 250 7.86 -22.27 -21.08
N LYS A 251 6.92 -23.22 -21.20
CA LYS A 251 5.52 -23.03 -20.84
C LYS A 251 5.25 -23.58 -19.46
N GLN A 252 4.40 -22.89 -18.70
CA GLN A 252 3.85 -23.44 -17.48
C GLN A 252 3.02 -24.72 -17.77
N PRO A 253 3.08 -25.76 -16.90
CA PRO A 253 2.31 -26.98 -17.07
C PRO A 253 0.81 -26.73 -17.15
N SER A 254 0.18 -27.34 -18.17
CA SER A 254 -1.27 -27.26 -18.36
C SER A 254 -2.05 -27.91 -17.21
N VAL A 255 -3.14 -27.25 -16.81
CA VAL A 255 -4.02 -27.61 -15.68
C VAL A 255 -4.58 -29.04 -15.72
N SER A 256 -4.58 -29.67 -16.89
CA SER A 256 -5.22 -30.95 -17.23
C SER A 256 -4.29 -32.18 -17.29
N SER A 257 -2.97 -31.99 -17.21
CA SER A 257 -2.00 -33.04 -17.54
C SER A 257 -1.33 -33.60 -16.29
N GLY A 258 -2.01 -34.50 -15.56
CA GLY A 258 -1.48 -35.09 -14.31
C GLY A 258 -0.18 -35.90 -14.43
N ASN A 259 0.35 -36.07 -15.65
CA ASN A 259 1.59 -36.80 -15.96
C ASN A 259 2.65 -35.91 -16.66
N ALA A 260 2.48 -34.59 -16.71
CA ALA A 260 3.49 -33.73 -17.32
C ALA A 260 4.79 -33.79 -16.51
N LYS A 261 5.91 -34.06 -17.18
CA LYS A 261 7.23 -33.94 -16.56
C LYS A 261 7.59 -32.46 -16.50
N VAL A 262 8.01 -32.02 -15.32
CA VAL A 262 8.29 -30.61 -15.07
C VAL A 262 9.76 -30.38 -14.76
N ALA A 263 10.29 -29.25 -15.21
CA ALA A 263 11.58 -28.74 -14.83
C ALA A 263 11.40 -27.53 -13.91
N PHE A 264 12.35 -27.34 -12.99
CA PHE A 264 12.38 -26.15 -12.13
C PHE A 264 12.80 -24.93 -12.94
N ASN A 265 12.03 -23.85 -12.86
CA ASN A 265 12.26 -22.62 -13.63
C ASN A 265 13.42 -21.79 -13.04
N GLU A 266 14.58 -22.42 -12.90
CA GLU A 266 15.76 -21.89 -12.24
C GLU A 266 16.33 -20.68 -12.96
N GLY A 267 16.80 -19.70 -12.19
CA GLY A 267 17.61 -18.59 -12.66
C GLY A 267 17.11 -17.23 -12.20
N PRO A 268 17.82 -16.17 -12.60
CA PRO A 268 17.42 -14.79 -12.38
C PRO A 268 16.37 -14.36 -13.41
N HIS A 269 15.22 -13.86 -12.94
CA HIS A 269 14.09 -13.41 -13.73
C HIS A 269 13.82 -11.93 -13.47
N GLN A 270 13.64 -11.16 -14.54
CA GLN A 270 13.03 -9.84 -14.49
C GLN A 270 11.55 -10.01 -14.87
N ILE A 271 10.66 -9.78 -13.91
CA ILE A 271 9.21 -9.98 -14.07
C ILE A 271 8.48 -8.66 -14.13
N ARG A 272 7.54 -8.52 -15.07
CA ARG A 272 6.78 -7.29 -15.26
C ARG A 272 5.74 -7.11 -14.15
N LEU A 273 5.49 -5.87 -13.75
CA LEU A 273 4.37 -5.55 -12.88
C LEU A 273 3.12 -5.23 -13.69
N TYR A 274 1.96 -5.67 -13.19
CA TYR A 274 0.67 -5.46 -13.81
C TYR A 274 -0.30 -4.76 -12.84
N GLY A 275 -1.10 -3.83 -13.38
CA GLY A 275 -2.18 -3.16 -12.67
C GLY A 275 -3.44 -4.05 -12.65
N GLY A 276 -3.97 -4.29 -11.45
CA GLY A 276 -5.16 -5.12 -11.23
C GLY A 276 -4.83 -6.47 -10.59
N SER A 277 -5.79 -7.01 -9.84
CA SER A 277 -5.69 -8.35 -9.25
C SER A 277 -6.05 -9.43 -10.28
N PRO A 278 -5.51 -10.66 -10.15
CA PRO A 278 -6.00 -11.79 -10.94
C PRO A 278 -7.50 -12.02 -10.70
N ASP A 279 -8.20 -12.53 -11.70
CA ASP A 279 -9.56 -13.03 -11.52
C ASP A 279 -9.52 -14.32 -10.70
N LEU A 280 -9.93 -14.22 -9.44
CA LEU A 280 -9.91 -15.34 -8.48
C LEU A 280 -10.90 -16.46 -8.85
N SER A 281 -11.81 -16.24 -9.81
CA SER A 281 -12.69 -17.29 -10.33
C SER A 281 -12.00 -18.19 -11.35
N GLN A 282 -10.88 -17.72 -11.93
CA GLN A 282 -10.10 -18.48 -12.90
C GLN A 282 -8.89 -19.13 -12.23
N PRO A 283 -8.47 -20.33 -12.68
CA PRO A 283 -7.26 -20.96 -12.17
C PRO A 283 -6.04 -20.05 -12.33
N LEU A 284 -5.19 -20.00 -11.30
CA LEU A 284 -3.96 -19.24 -11.35
C LEU A 284 -3.00 -19.87 -12.38
N HIS A 285 -2.64 -19.10 -13.39
CA HIS A 285 -1.77 -19.51 -14.50
C HIS A 285 -1.11 -18.27 -15.11
N GLU A 286 0.02 -18.42 -15.80
CA GLU A 286 0.77 -17.34 -16.46
C GLU A 286 -0.11 -16.47 -17.37
N SER A 287 -1.15 -17.06 -17.98
CA SER A 287 -2.11 -16.38 -18.85
C SER A 287 -2.92 -15.28 -18.16
N VAL A 288 -2.91 -15.20 -16.82
CA VAL A 288 -3.49 -14.07 -16.07
C VAL A 288 -2.95 -12.73 -16.58
N THR A 289 -1.68 -12.69 -17.00
CA THR A 289 -1.04 -11.47 -17.52
C THR A 289 -1.70 -10.91 -18.79
N GLN A 290 -2.51 -11.70 -19.50
CA GLN A 290 -3.22 -11.27 -20.71
C GLN A 290 -4.47 -10.44 -20.42
N SER A 291 -5.05 -10.55 -19.22
CA SER A 291 -6.26 -9.83 -18.81
C SER A 291 -5.98 -8.59 -17.97
N VAL A 292 -4.73 -8.38 -17.56
CA VAL A 292 -4.30 -7.24 -16.74
C VAL A 292 -3.36 -6.33 -17.53
N SER A 293 -3.44 -5.03 -17.28
CA SER A 293 -2.61 -4.05 -18.00
C SER A 293 -1.23 -3.96 -17.35
N PRO A 294 -0.12 -3.94 -18.11
CA PRO A 294 1.20 -3.75 -17.53
C PRO A 294 1.32 -2.35 -16.90
N VAL A 295 2.03 -2.27 -15.78
CA VAL A 295 2.51 -1.01 -15.22
C VAL A 295 3.70 -0.59 -16.08
N PRO A 296 3.66 0.59 -16.73
CA PRO A 296 4.71 1.01 -17.65
C PRO A 296 6.08 0.98 -16.99
N CYS A 297 7.07 0.39 -17.69
CA CYS A 297 8.48 0.30 -17.29
C CYS A 297 8.79 -0.52 -16.02
N ALA A 298 7.81 -0.77 -15.16
CA ALA A 298 8.02 -1.29 -13.82
C ALA A 298 8.17 -2.82 -13.79
N SER A 299 9.19 -3.30 -13.09
CA SER A 299 9.48 -4.75 -12.97
C SER A 299 10.12 -5.12 -11.63
N LEU A 300 10.07 -6.40 -11.27
CA LEU A 300 10.75 -6.99 -10.12
C LEU A 300 11.91 -7.88 -10.59
N LEU A 301 12.96 -7.95 -9.79
CA LEU A 301 14.11 -8.83 -9.96
C LEU A 301 14.01 -9.96 -8.95
N VAL A 302 13.87 -11.19 -9.45
CA VAL A 302 13.59 -12.38 -8.65
C VAL A 302 14.53 -13.50 -9.08
N ARG A 303 15.12 -14.25 -8.14
CA ARG A 303 15.88 -15.47 -8.46
C ARG A 303 15.22 -16.70 -7.89
N LEU A 304 15.14 -17.73 -8.71
CA LEU A 304 14.78 -19.08 -8.32
C LEU A 304 16.05 -19.92 -8.38
N VAL A 305 16.50 -20.48 -7.26
CA VAL A 305 17.76 -21.23 -7.19
C VAL A 305 17.48 -22.61 -6.64
N GLN A 306 17.96 -23.67 -7.29
CA GLN A 306 17.74 -25.02 -6.77
C GLN A 306 18.48 -25.19 -5.45
N ALA A 307 17.85 -25.82 -4.46
CA ALA A 307 18.47 -25.98 -3.15
C ALA A 307 19.71 -26.89 -3.24
N ALA A 308 20.82 -26.42 -2.66
CA ALA A 308 21.99 -27.25 -2.44
C ALA A 308 21.63 -28.48 -1.60
N ARG A 309 22.32 -29.60 -1.82
CA ARG A 309 22.00 -30.88 -1.19
C ARG A 309 23.16 -31.46 -0.40
N HIS A 310 22.81 -32.19 0.63
CA HIS A 310 23.71 -33.12 1.31
C HIS A 310 24.08 -34.29 0.39
N PRO A 311 25.18 -35.02 0.65
CA PRO A 311 25.55 -36.21 -0.12
C PRO A 311 24.48 -37.30 -0.16
N ASN A 312 23.55 -37.31 0.80
CA ASN A 312 22.42 -38.22 0.85
C ASN A 312 21.21 -37.78 -0.01
N GLY A 313 21.33 -36.68 -0.76
CA GLY A 313 20.29 -36.15 -1.65
C GLY A 313 19.26 -35.22 -0.99
N ARG A 314 19.28 -35.07 0.34
CA ARG A 314 18.38 -34.16 1.07
C ARG A 314 18.77 -32.69 0.84
N PRO A 315 17.82 -31.77 0.59
CA PRO A 315 18.13 -30.35 0.52
C PRO A 315 18.68 -29.83 1.85
N LYS A 316 19.70 -28.98 1.79
CA LYS A 316 20.27 -28.28 2.94
C LYS A 316 19.33 -27.17 3.40
N GLU A 317 19.39 -26.87 4.69
CA GLU A 317 18.62 -25.79 5.33
C GLU A 317 19.57 -24.79 6.00
N ALA A 318 19.28 -23.50 5.90
CA ALA A 318 20.15 -22.47 6.46
C ALA A 318 20.24 -22.48 7.99
N SER A 319 19.30 -23.15 8.67
CA SER A 319 19.30 -23.41 10.11
C SER A 319 20.42 -24.36 10.54
N GLU A 320 20.95 -25.18 9.62
CA GLU A 320 21.98 -26.19 9.90
C GLU A 320 23.41 -25.63 9.84
N PHE A 321 23.60 -24.41 9.35
CA PHE A 321 24.91 -23.82 9.05
C PHE A 321 25.04 -22.42 9.64
N SER A 322 26.25 -22.04 10.05
CA SER A 322 26.55 -20.67 10.47
C SER A 322 26.51 -19.71 9.30
N GLU A 323 26.31 -18.40 9.55
CA GLU A 323 26.22 -17.40 8.48
C GLU A 323 27.47 -17.37 7.58
N SER A 324 28.66 -17.57 8.16
CA SER A 324 29.93 -17.61 7.43
C SER A 324 30.09 -18.82 6.51
N GLU A 325 29.39 -19.92 6.79
CA GLU A 325 29.48 -21.17 6.00
C GLU A 325 28.48 -21.21 4.86
N ARG A 326 27.42 -20.39 4.91
CA ARG A 326 26.30 -20.48 3.96
C ARG A 326 26.70 -20.29 2.50
N GLU A 327 27.61 -19.35 2.22
CA GLU A 327 28.07 -19.10 0.86
C GLU A 327 28.87 -20.30 0.32
N SER A 328 29.84 -20.80 1.09
CA SER A 328 30.64 -21.97 0.70
C SER A 328 29.82 -23.26 0.58
N GLU A 329 28.71 -23.36 1.31
CA GLU A 329 27.82 -24.54 1.31
C GLU A 329 26.74 -24.49 0.23
N GLY A 330 26.68 -23.40 -0.56
CA GLY A 330 25.69 -23.19 -1.63
C GLY A 330 24.30 -22.77 -1.11
N LEU A 331 24.22 -22.28 0.13
CA LEU A 331 23.01 -21.78 0.78
C LEU A 331 22.83 -20.27 0.61
N LEU A 332 23.81 -19.56 0.07
CA LEU A 332 23.68 -18.16 -0.25
C LEU A 332 24.20 -17.93 -1.67
N ASP A 333 23.31 -17.59 -2.57
CA ASP A 333 23.65 -17.18 -3.92
C ASP A 333 23.78 -15.64 -3.95
N PRO A 334 24.98 -15.08 -4.21
CA PRO A 334 25.18 -13.63 -4.20
C PRO A 334 24.36 -12.95 -5.30
N LYS A 335 23.75 -11.81 -4.96
CA LYS A 335 22.95 -11.01 -5.88
C LYS A 335 23.82 -10.55 -7.07
N PRO A 336 23.47 -10.86 -8.32
CA PRO A 336 24.18 -10.33 -9.48
C PRO A 336 23.90 -8.83 -9.68
N SER A 337 24.87 -8.10 -10.22
CA SER A 337 24.63 -6.71 -10.61
C SER A 337 23.66 -6.67 -11.79
N TYR A 338 22.73 -5.71 -11.80
CA TYR A 338 21.82 -5.57 -12.95
C TYR A 338 22.59 -5.31 -14.24
N ALA A 339 23.68 -4.53 -14.16
CA ALA A 339 24.53 -4.18 -15.31
C ALA A 339 25.21 -5.40 -15.95
N ASP A 340 25.33 -6.52 -15.23
CA ASP A 340 25.89 -7.76 -15.77
C ASP A 340 24.94 -8.44 -16.78
N GLY A 341 23.69 -7.98 -16.86
CA GLY A 341 22.70 -8.54 -17.79
C GLY A 341 22.22 -9.94 -17.41
N ALA A 342 22.39 -10.35 -16.15
CA ALA A 342 22.13 -11.72 -15.71
C ALA A 342 20.65 -12.12 -15.79
N TYR A 343 19.71 -11.19 -15.55
CA TYR A 343 18.27 -11.49 -15.43
C TYR A 343 17.61 -11.76 -16.77
N TYR A 344 16.83 -12.84 -16.86
CA TYR A 344 15.95 -13.14 -17.99
C TYR A 344 14.86 -12.09 -18.10
N SER A 345 14.90 -11.30 -19.17
CA SER A 345 14.18 -10.04 -19.29
C SER A 345 13.27 -9.97 -20.51
N LEU A 346 13.18 -11.04 -21.31
CA LEU A 346 12.37 -11.08 -22.53
C LEU A 346 10.87 -10.82 -22.28
N SER A 347 10.32 -11.23 -21.13
CA SER A 347 8.94 -10.94 -20.75
C SER A 347 8.69 -9.46 -20.41
N CYS A 348 9.77 -8.71 -20.19
CA CYS A 348 9.78 -7.28 -19.88
C CYS A 348 10.25 -6.42 -21.06
N GLU A 349 10.25 -6.95 -22.29
CA GLU A 349 10.64 -6.17 -23.47
C GLU A 349 9.84 -4.84 -23.51
N PRO A 350 10.53 -3.69 -23.59
CA PRO A 350 9.88 -2.38 -23.64
C PRO A 350 9.07 -2.21 -24.91
N THR A 351 7.87 -1.65 -24.77
CA THR A 351 7.11 -1.13 -25.91
C THR A 351 7.72 0.18 -26.41
N LEU A 352 7.39 0.59 -27.63
CA LEU A 352 7.82 1.90 -28.17
C LEU A 352 7.46 3.08 -27.26
N GLY A 353 6.29 3.02 -26.60
CA GLY A 353 5.88 4.05 -25.64
C GLY A 353 6.75 4.04 -24.37
N GLU A 354 7.14 2.85 -23.90
CA GLU A 354 8.03 2.74 -22.74
C GLU A 354 9.46 3.17 -23.05
N CYS A 355 9.97 2.94 -24.27
CA CYS A 355 11.27 3.50 -24.69
C CYS A 355 11.31 5.02 -24.48
N GLN A 356 10.24 5.72 -24.85
CA GLN A 356 10.12 7.17 -24.65
C GLN A 356 10.03 7.53 -23.17
N ILE A 357 9.25 6.79 -22.39
CA ILE A 357 9.12 7.03 -20.95
C ILE A 357 10.46 6.80 -20.23
N PHE A 358 11.24 5.80 -20.61
CA PHE A 358 12.54 5.50 -20.01
C PHE A 358 13.51 6.69 -20.09
N HIS A 359 13.51 7.47 -21.17
CA HIS A 359 14.31 8.70 -21.27
C HIS A 359 14.00 9.72 -20.18
N SER A 360 12.72 9.84 -19.80
CA SER A 360 12.34 10.68 -18.66
C SER A 360 12.72 10.03 -17.34
N MET A 361 12.52 8.71 -17.21
CA MET A 361 12.78 7.99 -15.95
C MET A 361 14.26 7.93 -15.57
N VAL A 362 15.18 7.81 -16.53
CA VAL A 362 16.64 7.80 -16.24
C VAL A 362 17.14 9.14 -15.72
N ASN A 363 16.46 10.23 -16.06
CA ASN A 363 16.82 11.57 -15.63
C ASN A 363 16.22 11.93 -14.26
N ARG A 364 15.47 11.01 -13.63
CA ARG A 364 14.94 11.21 -12.28
C ARG A 364 16.08 11.38 -11.28
N GLN A 365 15.92 12.35 -10.39
CA GLN A 365 16.83 12.48 -9.26
C GLN A 365 16.65 11.26 -8.33
N PRO A 366 17.72 10.52 -8.03
CA PRO A 366 17.64 9.41 -7.08
C PRO A 366 17.18 9.93 -5.73
N VAL A 367 16.16 9.29 -5.16
CA VAL A 367 15.70 9.60 -3.80
C VAL A 367 15.87 8.33 -2.99
N LYS A 368 16.58 8.41 -1.88
CA LYS A 368 16.74 7.22 -1.02
C LYS A 368 15.45 6.92 -0.28
N THR A 369 15.17 5.66 -0.02
CA THR A 369 14.01 5.24 0.79
C THR A 369 13.96 5.98 2.13
N ARG A 370 15.11 6.17 2.81
CA ARG A 370 15.20 6.97 4.05
C ARG A 370 14.80 8.44 3.89
N GLU A 371 15.01 9.02 2.72
CA GLU A 371 14.65 10.40 2.41
C GLU A 371 13.18 10.50 2.04
N ALA A 372 12.67 9.52 1.29
CA ALA A 372 11.25 9.45 0.96
C ALA A 372 10.36 9.26 2.20
N ILE A 373 10.84 8.57 3.24
CA ILE A 373 10.19 8.53 4.56
C ILE A 373 9.93 9.95 5.08
N LYS A 374 10.89 10.87 4.92
CA LYS A 374 10.76 12.28 5.34
C LYS A 374 9.71 13.02 4.53
N LEU A 375 9.54 12.67 3.25
CA LEU A 375 8.58 13.28 2.34
C LEU A 375 7.14 12.82 2.59
N ILE A 376 6.95 11.68 3.26
CA ILE A 376 5.63 11.20 3.71
C ILE A 376 5.38 11.43 5.20
N GLY A 377 6.43 11.72 5.98
CA GLY A 377 6.32 12.08 7.38
C GLY A 377 6.10 13.58 7.53
N ASP A 378 5.15 13.99 8.37
CA ASP A 378 4.81 15.40 8.62
C ASP A 378 5.87 16.12 9.50
N GLY A 379 7.17 15.95 9.22
CA GLY A 379 8.27 16.65 9.90
C GLY A 379 8.71 16.09 11.27
N GLN A 380 8.37 14.85 11.61
CA GLN A 380 8.71 14.20 12.90
C GLN A 380 9.93 13.26 12.78
N GLU A 381 11.08 13.77 12.33
CA GLU A 381 12.26 12.95 11.94
C GLU A 381 13.02 12.25 13.09
N ASN A 382 12.80 12.63 14.36
CA ASN A 382 13.64 12.16 15.49
C ASN A 382 13.06 11.00 16.30
N LYS A 383 11.88 10.45 15.98
CA LYS A 383 11.21 9.40 16.78
C LYS A 383 11.32 7.97 16.23
N LEU A 384 12.08 7.75 15.15
CA LEU A 384 12.10 6.46 14.44
C LEU A 384 13.24 5.51 14.84
N LYS A 385 13.89 5.71 16.00
CA LYS A 385 14.95 4.81 16.46
C LYS A 385 14.58 4.12 17.76
N LYS A 386 14.38 2.81 17.61
CA LYS A 386 14.28 1.73 18.62
C LYS A 386 12.88 1.52 19.20
N ASP A 387 12.55 0.23 19.36
CA ASP A 387 11.35 -0.40 19.95
C ASP A 387 10.07 -0.54 19.08
N ARG A 388 9.84 0.30 18.07
CA ARG A 388 8.66 0.20 17.16
C ARG A 388 8.55 -1.08 16.31
N VAL A 389 9.62 -1.87 16.20
CA VAL A 389 9.62 -3.13 15.44
C VAL A 389 8.76 -4.20 16.14
N ILE A 390 8.69 -4.18 17.48
CA ILE A 390 7.87 -5.12 18.28
C ILE A 390 6.36 -4.81 18.12
N GLU A 391 6.00 -3.53 17.99
CA GLU A 391 4.60 -3.10 17.83
C GLU A 391 3.97 -3.56 16.50
N THR A 392 4.77 -3.84 15.46
CA THR A 392 4.26 -4.23 14.15
C THR A 392 3.74 -5.68 14.08
N TRP A 393 3.96 -6.49 15.11
CA TRP A 393 3.63 -7.93 15.12
C TRP A 393 2.39 -8.26 15.94
N ILE A 394 1.86 -7.30 16.70
CA ILE A 394 0.70 -7.48 17.59
C ILE A 394 -0.45 -6.61 17.07
N LYS A 395 -1.58 -7.23 16.70
CA LYS A 395 -2.83 -6.52 16.41
C LYS A 395 -3.75 -6.60 17.62
N ILE A 396 -3.99 -5.46 18.28
CA ILE A 396 -4.98 -5.36 19.36
C ILE A 396 -6.21 -4.60 18.85
N SER A 397 -7.40 -5.21 18.95
CA SER A 397 -8.69 -4.53 18.77
C SER A 397 -9.41 -4.39 20.10
N VAL A 398 -9.95 -3.20 20.37
CA VAL A 398 -10.79 -2.93 21.54
C VAL A 398 -12.19 -2.61 21.04
N ASP A 399 -13.10 -3.57 21.15
CA ASP A 399 -14.31 -3.60 20.33
C ASP A 399 -15.56 -3.00 21.02
N ALA A 400 -15.68 -3.11 22.34
CA ALA A 400 -16.82 -2.56 23.09
C ALA A 400 -16.54 -2.46 24.59
N ALA A 401 -17.23 -1.55 25.29
CA ALA A 401 -17.39 -1.59 26.75
C ALA A 401 -18.83 -1.85 27.15
N GLN A 402 -18.99 -2.32 28.38
CA GLN A 402 -20.27 -2.64 28.99
C GLN A 402 -20.43 -1.85 30.29
N ASN A 403 -21.63 -1.34 30.56
CA ASN A 403 -22.06 -0.68 31.80
C ASN A 403 -21.16 0.47 32.30
N LEU A 404 -20.73 1.38 31.43
CA LEU A 404 -20.04 2.60 31.86
C LEU A 404 -20.96 3.43 32.79
N PRO A 405 -20.46 3.96 33.91
CA PRO A 405 -21.30 4.63 34.91
C PRO A 405 -21.64 6.08 34.56
N TRP A 406 -21.28 6.54 33.36
CA TRP A 406 -21.55 7.89 32.87
C TRP A 406 -22.26 7.83 31.52
N SER A 407 -23.07 8.85 31.23
CA SER A 407 -23.86 8.99 30.00
C SER A 407 -23.15 9.84 28.94
N ASN A 408 -21.82 9.90 28.96
CA ASN A 408 -21.01 10.74 28.06
C ASN A 408 -20.29 9.90 27.01
N PHE A 409 -19.98 10.51 25.85
CA PHE A 409 -19.07 9.94 24.85
C PHE A 409 -17.71 9.59 25.47
N THR A 410 -17.09 8.50 25.04
CA THR A 410 -15.97 7.81 25.71
C THR A 410 -14.90 7.43 24.63
N LEU A 411 -13.54 7.50 24.90
CA LEU A 411 -12.39 7.34 23.93
C LEU A 411 -11.03 6.70 24.46
N VAL A 412 -10.34 5.67 23.83
CA VAL A 412 -9.55 4.48 24.42
C VAL A 412 -8.16 4.63 23.92
N SER A 413 -7.21 4.35 24.79
CA SER A 413 -5.83 4.08 24.42
C SER A 413 -5.37 2.76 25.02
N TYR A 414 -4.49 2.05 24.31
CA TYR A 414 -3.75 0.91 24.85
C TYR A 414 -2.24 1.11 24.56
N CYS A 415 -1.40 0.46 25.36
CA CYS A 415 0.07 0.48 25.24
C CYS A 415 0.60 -0.95 25.37
N LEU A 416 1.56 -1.33 24.53
CA LEU A 416 2.11 -2.69 24.47
C LEU A 416 3.31 -2.91 25.42
N SER A 417 3.82 -1.84 26.02
CA SER A 417 4.88 -1.88 27.04
C SER A 417 4.39 -1.15 28.30
N PRO A 418 4.43 -1.76 29.50
CA PRO A 418 4.08 -1.05 30.73
C PRO A 418 5.18 0.01 30.99
N PRO A 419 4.83 1.29 31.21
CA PRO A 419 5.82 2.33 30.97
C PRO A 419 6.48 2.84 32.25
N ALA A 420 7.77 2.57 32.41
CA ALA A 420 8.64 3.47 33.18
C ALA A 420 8.84 4.82 32.46
N SER A 421 8.66 4.86 31.12
CA SER A 421 8.82 6.05 30.27
C SER A 421 7.69 7.08 30.40
N PHE A 422 6.48 6.65 30.73
CA PHE A 422 5.28 7.49 30.83
C PHE A 422 5.32 8.42 32.05
N TYR A 423 5.96 8.00 33.14
CA TYR A 423 6.04 8.75 34.41
C TYR A 423 7.38 9.48 34.59
N ARG A 424 8.40 9.16 33.78
CA ARG A 424 9.74 9.77 33.84
C ARG A 424 9.97 10.93 32.87
N GLY A 425 8.93 11.38 32.15
CA GLY A 425 9.00 12.55 31.27
C GLY A 425 9.77 12.36 29.96
N ALA A 426 10.24 11.15 29.64
CA ALA A 426 10.87 10.81 28.37
C ALA A 426 9.83 10.14 27.44
N ARG A 427 9.32 10.90 26.46
CA ARG A 427 8.22 10.50 25.57
C ARG A 427 8.73 9.85 24.28
N GLU A 428 8.93 8.53 24.28
CA GLU A 428 9.36 7.81 23.07
C GLU A 428 8.31 6.89 22.42
N ASP A 429 7.14 6.64 23.02
CA ASP A 429 6.08 5.82 22.40
C ASP A 429 4.89 6.63 21.84
N SER A 430 4.23 6.06 20.83
CA SER A 430 3.02 6.63 20.20
C SER A 430 1.74 6.11 20.85
N LEU A 431 0.96 7.02 21.44
CA LEU A 431 -0.38 6.74 21.98
C LEU A 431 -1.32 6.34 20.83
N ASN A 432 -1.75 5.08 20.79
CA ASN A 432 -2.70 4.62 19.79
C ASN A 432 -4.13 4.94 20.25
N HIS A 433 -4.79 5.83 19.51
CA HIS A 433 -6.14 6.23 19.78
C HIS A 433 -7.11 5.39 19.03
N VAL A 434 -8.18 5.15 19.73
CA VAL A 434 -9.24 4.39 19.19
C VAL A 434 -10.29 5.48 18.74
N THR A 435 -10.62 5.68 17.42
CA THR A 435 -11.43 6.76 16.75
C THR A 435 -12.79 6.52 16.00
N LYS A 436 -13.44 5.33 15.97
CA LYS A 436 -14.69 5.13 15.17
C LYS A 436 -15.87 4.51 15.97
N ALA A 437 -16.71 5.29 16.64
CA ALA A 437 -17.87 4.74 17.36
C ALA A 437 -18.95 4.14 16.41
N VAL A 438 -19.69 3.12 16.86
CA VAL A 438 -20.91 2.64 16.21
C VAL A 438 -22.10 3.38 16.81
N PHE A 439 -22.69 4.31 16.08
CA PHE A 439 -23.70 5.25 16.60
C PHE A 439 -25.05 4.61 16.99
N SER A 440 -25.31 3.39 16.53
CA SER A 440 -26.47 2.61 16.96
C SER A 440 -26.31 1.94 18.34
N SER A 441 -25.10 1.97 18.92
CA SER A 441 -24.84 1.38 20.24
C SER A 441 -25.35 2.26 21.39
N SER A 442 -25.54 1.64 22.57
CA SER A 442 -25.98 2.33 23.80
C SER A 442 -24.84 3.17 24.37
N VAL A 443 -25.15 4.35 24.90
CA VAL A 443 -24.18 5.23 25.57
C VAL A 443 -23.50 4.57 26.78
N ALA A 444 -24.22 3.71 27.53
CA ALA A 444 -23.68 2.97 28.67
C ALA A 444 -22.94 1.69 28.26
N SER A 445 -23.19 1.16 27.05
CA SER A 445 -22.49 -0.01 26.50
C SER A 445 -22.06 0.24 25.05
N PRO A 446 -21.16 1.22 24.85
CA PRO A 446 -20.78 1.67 23.51
C PRO A 446 -19.91 0.63 22.80
N VAL A 447 -20.19 0.47 21.51
CA VAL A 447 -19.35 -0.31 20.59
C VAL A 447 -18.48 0.68 19.85
N TRP A 448 -17.18 0.50 19.95
CA TRP A 448 -16.24 1.33 19.24
C TRP A 448 -15.49 0.48 18.24
N LYS A 449 -15.57 0.89 16.99
CA LYS A 449 -14.46 0.75 16.06
C LYS A 449 -13.50 1.92 16.21
N ASP A 450 -13.58 2.67 17.33
CA ASP A 450 -12.46 2.78 18.25
C ASP A 450 -12.69 3.92 19.39
N GLY A 451 -12.60 3.68 20.76
CA GLY A 451 -12.30 4.59 21.94
C GLY A 451 -12.99 4.54 23.44
N LEU A 452 -12.35 4.36 24.66
CA LEU A 452 -12.46 4.56 26.19
C LEU A 452 -11.68 5.58 27.17
N LYS A 453 -12.39 6.14 28.18
CA LYS A 453 -11.97 6.97 29.36
C LYS A 453 -11.45 6.19 30.60
N ALA A 454 -11.07 4.93 30.46
CA ALA A 454 -10.69 4.04 31.56
C ALA A 454 -9.62 3.05 31.08
N TRP A 455 -8.89 2.42 32.00
CA TRP A 455 -7.77 1.54 31.65
C TRP A 455 -7.99 0.10 32.13
N THR A 456 -7.26 -0.81 31.48
CA THR A 456 -7.10 -2.21 31.87
C THR A 456 -5.76 -2.71 31.31
N ALA A 457 -5.33 -3.91 31.70
CA ALA A 457 -4.15 -4.57 31.14
C ALA A 457 -4.45 -6.05 30.89
N VAL A 458 -3.85 -6.60 29.84
CA VAL A 458 -3.95 -8.01 29.46
C VAL A 458 -2.58 -8.51 29.06
N GLN A 459 -2.27 -9.75 29.43
CA GLN A 459 -1.03 -10.40 29.03
C GLN A 459 -1.06 -10.70 27.52
N VAL A 460 -0.06 -10.22 26.78
CA VAL A 460 0.03 -10.43 25.33
C VAL A 460 0.86 -11.66 24.98
N PHE A 461 1.92 -11.93 25.74
CA PHE A 461 2.81 -13.06 25.54
C PHE A 461 2.84 -13.98 26.75
N ASP A 462 2.87 -15.28 26.51
CA ASP A 462 3.15 -16.30 27.53
C ASP A 462 4.13 -17.32 26.96
N GLU A 463 5.20 -17.61 27.69
CA GLU A 463 6.30 -18.50 27.27
C GLU A 463 6.81 -18.27 25.83
N GLY A 464 6.83 -17.01 25.37
CA GLY A 464 7.31 -16.63 24.02
C GLY A 464 6.27 -16.73 22.91
N TYR A 465 5.01 -17.09 23.22
CA TYR A 465 3.92 -17.17 22.26
C TYR A 465 2.88 -16.06 22.48
N VAL A 466 2.24 -15.58 21.41
CA VAL A 466 1.12 -14.65 21.50
C VAL A 466 -0.09 -15.36 22.12
N MET A 467 -0.64 -14.77 23.17
CA MET A 467 -1.88 -15.21 23.79
C MET A 467 -3.04 -15.06 22.79
N ASN A 468 -3.66 -16.17 22.39
CA ASN A 468 -4.74 -16.20 21.40
C ASN A 468 -6.10 -16.37 22.10
N GLY A 469 -7.01 -15.41 21.97
CA GLY A 469 -8.35 -15.52 22.58
C GLY A 469 -9.16 -14.22 22.58
N CYS A 470 -10.42 -14.35 22.99
CA CYS A 470 -11.30 -13.22 23.30
C CYS A 470 -11.36 -13.07 24.82
N TYR A 471 -11.18 -11.87 25.36
CA TYR A 471 -11.10 -11.61 26.79
C TYR A 471 -12.12 -10.55 27.19
N GLN A 472 -12.77 -10.72 28.34
CA GLN A 472 -13.56 -9.68 29.01
C GLN A 472 -12.75 -9.18 30.21
N LEU A 473 -12.25 -7.96 30.11
CA LEU A 473 -11.36 -7.36 31.09
C LEU A 473 -12.10 -6.32 31.91
N PRO A 474 -11.91 -6.24 33.24
CA PRO A 474 -12.51 -5.17 34.03
C PRO A 474 -11.84 -3.84 33.71
N LEU A 475 -12.59 -2.74 33.87
CA LEU A 475 -12.05 -1.38 33.78
C LEU A 475 -11.69 -0.85 35.16
N TYR A 476 -10.62 -0.06 35.24
CA TYR A 476 -10.17 0.61 36.45
C TYR A 476 -10.29 2.14 36.31
N TYR A 477 -10.55 2.81 37.43
CA TYR A 477 -10.61 4.27 37.50
C TYR A 477 -9.21 4.90 37.44
N GLY A 478 -9.15 6.12 36.91
CA GLY A 478 -7.95 6.97 36.93
C GLY A 478 -6.87 6.50 35.96
N ASP A 479 -5.62 6.88 36.23
CA ASP A 479 -4.45 6.38 35.51
C ASP A 479 -3.87 5.15 36.22
N PRO A 480 -3.18 4.24 35.51
CA PRO A 480 -2.49 3.13 36.17
C PRO A 480 -1.42 3.67 37.14
N PRO A 481 -1.38 3.22 38.41
CA PRO A 481 -0.31 3.62 39.34
C PRO A 481 1.06 3.11 38.88
N GLU A 482 2.12 3.90 39.07
CA GLU A 482 3.51 3.52 38.70
C GLU A 482 3.92 2.16 39.31
N ALA A 483 3.54 1.91 40.56
CA ALA A 483 3.82 0.65 41.24
C ALA A 483 3.15 -0.57 40.56
N VAL A 484 1.97 -0.38 39.95
CA VAL A 484 1.31 -1.43 39.16
C VAL A 484 2.13 -1.73 37.92
N LEU A 485 2.57 -0.69 37.21
CA LEU A 485 3.31 -0.84 35.95
C LEU A 485 4.66 -1.52 36.14
N ASN A 486 5.41 -1.12 37.17
CA ASN A 486 6.68 -1.79 37.53
C ASN A 486 6.44 -3.26 37.88
N SER A 487 5.29 -3.60 38.46
CA SER A 487 4.97 -4.99 38.79
C SER A 487 4.53 -5.80 37.55
N LEU A 488 3.94 -5.16 36.54
CA LEU A 488 3.57 -5.79 35.27
C LEU A 488 4.79 -6.23 34.44
N GLU A 489 5.97 -5.66 34.69
CA GLU A 489 7.23 -6.10 34.05
C GLU A 489 7.73 -7.46 34.57
N SER A 490 7.28 -7.87 35.76
CA SER A 490 7.89 -8.99 36.50
C SER A 490 6.96 -10.18 36.74
N ASP A 491 5.66 -10.02 36.59
CA ASP A 491 4.65 -11.07 36.83
C ASP A 491 3.45 -10.87 35.89
N ASN A 492 2.66 -11.93 35.70
CA ASN A 492 1.52 -11.94 34.80
C ASN A 492 0.46 -10.88 35.20
N CYS A 493 -0.09 -10.17 34.20
CA CYS A 493 -1.13 -9.16 34.37
C CYS A 493 -2.27 -9.57 35.32
N HIS A 494 -2.74 -10.82 35.25
CA HIS A 494 -3.81 -11.33 36.11
C HIS A 494 -3.42 -11.29 37.60
N ASN A 495 -2.21 -11.76 37.93
CA ASN A 495 -1.69 -11.80 39.30
C ASN A 495 -1.44 -10.40 39.83
N VAL A 496 -0.79 -9.56 39.04
CA VAL A 496 -0.46 -8.18 39.40
C VAL A 496 -1.73 -7.39 39.69
N LEU A 497 -2.67 -7.33 38.74
CA LEU A 497 -3.91 -6.59 38.94
C LEU A 497 -4.73 -7.15 40.11
N GLY A 498 -4.77 -8.48 40.28
CA GLY A 498 -5.39 -9.13 41.43
C GLY A 498 -4.78 -8.71 42.76
N ASN A 499 -3.45 -8.61 42.84
CA ASN A 499 -2.71 -8.16 44.02
C ASN A 499 -3.00 -6.71 44.38
N PHE A 500 -2.88 -5.79 43.41
CA PHE A 500 -3.12 -4.37 43.64
C PHE A 500 -4.59 -4.08 43.94
N ARG A 501 -5.53 -4.84 43.36
CA ARG A 501 -6.96 -4.78 43.71
C ARG A 501 -7.19 -5.21 45.16
N ARG A 502 -6.62 -6.33 45.61
CA ARG A 502 -6.73 -6.81 47.00
C ARG A 502 -6.17 -5.81 48.00
N ARG A 503 -5.08 -5.12 47.65
CA ARG A 503 -4.47 -4.03 48.43
C ARG A 503 -5.21 -2.69 48.31
N LYS A 504 -6.29 -2.62 47.53
CA LYS A 504 -7.08 -1.41 47.25
C LYS A 504 -6.27 -0.26 46.63
N ALA A 505 -5.14 -0.57 46.00
CA ALA A 505 -4.27 0.40 45.33
C ALA A 505 -4.78 0.77 43.92
N ILE A 506 -5.66 -0.06 43.35
CA ILE A 506 -6.45 0.25 42.15
C ILE A 506 -7.92 0.05 42.45
N LYS A 507 -8.78 0.91 41.88
CA LYS A 507 -10.22 0.87 42.09
C LYS A 507 -10.92 0.43 40.81
N LEU A 508 -11.70 -0.64 40.91
CA LEU A 508 -12.56 -1.10 39.83
C LEU A 508 -13.63 -0.06 39.50
N LEU A 509 -13.87 0.10 38.21
CA LEU A 509 -15.11 0.65 37.68
C LEU A 509 -16.16 -0.46 37.78
N GLU A 510 -16.92 -0.49 38.86
CA GLU A 510 -17.79 -1.63 39.17
C GLU A 510 -18.82 -1.91 38.08
N GLY A 511 -18.88 -3.17 37.64
CA GLY A 511 -19.78 -3.63 36.58
C GLY A 511 -19.33 -3.27 35.16
N SER A 512 -18.27 -2.45 35.01
CA SER A 512 -17.79 -2.02 33.71
C SER A 512 -16.59 -2.84 33.22
N SER A 513 -16.69 -3.34 31.99
CA SER A 513 -15.65 -4.16 31.36
C SER A 513 -15.49 -3.83 29.88
N VAL A 514 -14.37 -4.28 29.31
CA VAL A 514 -14.05 -4.17 27.89
C VAL A 514 -13.80 -5.55 27.29
N TYR A 515 -14.24 -5.77 26.04
CA TYR A 515 -13.92 -6.98 25.28
C TYR A 515 -12.72 -6.73 24.37
N VAL A 516 -11.74 -7.62 24.43
CA VAL A 516 -10.49 -7.55 23.66
C VAL A 516 -10.29 -8.87 22.94
N ARG A 517 -9.99 -8.82 21.64
CA ARG A 517 -9.54 -9.98 20.87
C ARG A 517 -8.05 -9.87 20.64
N LEU A 518 -7.31 -10.85 21.14
CA LEU A 518 -5.87 -10.98 20.90
C LEU A 518 -5.65 -12.18 20.00
N SER A 519 -4.95 -11.96 18.89
CA SER A 519 -4.60 -13.02 17.96
C SER A 519 -3.22 -12.78 17.37
N ASP A 520 -2.50 -13.87 17.14
CA ASP A 520 -1.46 -13.88 16.12
C ASP A 520 -2.10 -13.49 14.77
N ALA A 521 -1.47 -12.58 14.03
CA ALA A 521 -2.00 -12.11 12.75
C ALA A 521 -2.23 -13.23 11.72
N ARG A 522 -1.53 -14.36 11.86
CA ARG A 522 -1.69 -15.57 11.04
C ARG A 522 -2.96 -16.37 11.37
N ARG A 523 -3.57 -16.13 12.54
CA ARG A 523 -4.70 -16.88 13.11
C ARG A 523 -5.93 -16.01 13.37
N ALA A 524 -5.93 -14.77 12.88
CA ALA A 524 -6.96 -13.77 13.17
C ALA A 524 -8.39 -14.20 12.77
N GLU A 525 -8.49 -15.03 11.73
CA GLU A 525 -9.76 -15.58 11.22
C GLU A 525 -10.27 -16.79 12.05
N GLU A 526 -9.44 -17.35 12.92
CA GLU A 526 -9.81 -18.50 13.77
C GLU A 526 -10.59 -18.08 15.02
N LEU A 527 -10.55 -16.80 15.37
CA LEU A 527 -11.21 -16.29 16.57
C LEU A 527 -12.59 -15.68 16.26
N PRO A 528 -13.62 -16.04 17.06
CA PRO A 528 -14.94 -15.46 16.90
C PRO A 528 -14.93 -13.96 17.25
N ALA A 529 -16.07 -13.30 17.06
CA ALA A 529 -16.21 -11.92 17.49
C ALA A 529 -15.88 -11.80 19.00
N PRO A 530 -15.20 -10.73 19.45
CA PRO A 530 -14.67 -10.58 20.82
C PRO A 530 -15.67 -10.82 21.96
N LYS A 531 -16.97 -10.61 21.69
CA LYS A 531 -18.06 -10.83 22.65
C LYS A 531 -18.48 -12.31 22.78
N MET A 532 -18.05 -13.16 21.85
CA MET A 532 -18.40 -14.58 21.80
C MET A 532 -17.35 -15.41 22.55
N LYS A 533 -17.77 -16.15 23.58
CA LYS A 533 -16.90 -17.03 24.38
C LYS A 533 -15.69 -16.30 25.01
N ALA A 534 -15.91 -15.09 25.51
CA ALA A 534 -14.86 -14.32 26.14
C ALA A 534 -14.37 -14.98 27.44
N ILE A 535 -13.05 -15.04 27.60
CA ILE A 535 -12.33 -15.46 28.79
C ILE A 535 -12.54 -14.39 29.86
N GLN A 536 -13.10 -14.78 31.01
CA GLN A 536 -13.55 -13.87 32.07
C GLN A 536 -12.68 -13.90 33.32
N ASP A 537 -11.52 -14.57 33.26
CA ASP A 537 -10.67 -14.81 34.44
C ASP A 537 -10.20 -13.51 35.12
N TYR A 538 -10.08 -12.42 34.36
CA TYR A 538 -9.71 -11.10 34.88
C TYR A 538 -10.81 -10.43 35.72
N LEU A 539 -12.07 -10.89 35.63
CA LEU A 539 -13.20 -10.33 36.37
C LEU A 539 -13.20 -10.79 37.85
N PRO A 540 -13.70 -9.95 38.78
CA PRO A 540 -13.90 -10.37 40.17
C PRO A 540 -15.03 -11.42 40.27
N LYS A 541 -14.69 -12.65 40.66
CA LYS A 541 -15.62 -13.79 40.73
C LYS A 541 -16.81 -13.50 41.66
N GLU A 542 -16.60 -12.76 42.74
CA GLU A 542 -17.62 -12.44 43.75
C GLU A 542 -18.67 -11.44 43.25
N ARG A 543 -18.44 -10.80 42.10
CA ARG A 543 -19.30 -9.74 41.55
C ARG A 543 -19.54 -9.91 40.06
N ILE A 544 -19.33 -11.11 39.54
CA ILE A 544 -19.40 -11.41 38.09
C ILE A 544 -20.75 -11.02 37.49
N GLU A 545 -21.85 -11.19 38.23
CA GLU A 545 -23.20 -10.83 37.81
C GLU A 545 -23.34 -9.36 37.38
N LYS A 546 -22.61 -8.44 38.02
CA LYS A 546 -22.61 -7.01 37.65
C LYS A 546 -21.99 -6.73 36.28
N TYR A 547 -21.14 -7.62 35.79
CA TYR A 547 -20.46 -7.52 34.50
C TYR A 547 -21.20 -8.27 33.38
N LEU A 548 -22.18 -9.10 33.72
CA LEU A 548 -22.99 -9.86 32.77
C LEU A 548 -24.28 -9.13 32.39
N ASN A 549 -24.87 -8.36 33.30
CA ASN A 549 -26.09 -7.58 33.04
C ASN A 549 -25.79 -6.37 32.16
N VAL A 550 -26.74 -5.95 31.31
CA VAL A 550 -26.60 -4.76 30.43
C VAL A 550 -27.52 -3.66 30.93
N ASN A 551 -26.97 -2.49 31.24
CA ASN A 551 -27.76 -1.32 31.63
C ASN A 551 -28.50 -0.71 30.42
N PRO A 552 -29.83 -0.48 30.50
CA PRO A 552 -30.57 0.15 29.42
C PRO A 552 -30.19 1.64 29.29
N SER A 553 -29.94 2.12 28.06
CA SER A 553 -29.71 3.54 27.78
C SER A 553 -30.16 3.93 26.37
N SER A 554 -30.22 5.24 26.08
CA SER A 554 -30.43 5.76 24.73
C SER A 554 -29.28 5.39 23.78
N SER A 555 -29.55 5.43 22.47
CA SER A 555 -28.54 5.21 21.43
C SER A 555 -27.58 6.40 21.32
N LEU A 556 -26.37 6.16 20.81
CA LEU A 556 -25.38 7.21 20.58
C LEU A 556 -25.87 8.27 19.59
N SER A 557 -26.65 7.87 18.58
CA SER A 557 -27.24 8.77 17.59
C SER A 557 -28.14 9.84 18.22
N SER A 558 -28.71 9.58 19.40
CA SER A 558 -29.49 10.59 20.14
C SER A 558 -28.62 11.72 20.70
N LEU A 559 -27.29 11.59 20.68
CA LEU A 559 -26.34 12.60 21.13
C LEU A 559 -25.80 13.47 19.98
N VAL A 560 -26.22 13.21 18.74
CA VAL A 560 -25.81 13.99 17.56
C VAL A 560 -26.57 15.31 17.54
N PRO A 561 -25.90 16.48 17.52
CA PRO A 561 -26.57 17.78 17.46
C PRO A 561 -27.44 17.93 16.21
N ARG A 562 -28.56 18.65 16.32
CA ARG A 562 -29.46 18.89 15.17
C ARG A 562 -28.73 19.67 14.07
N GLY A 563 -28.77 19.13 12.86
CA GLY A 563 -28.13 19.74 11.68
C GLY A 563 -26.67 19.33 11.47
N VAL A 564 -26.12 18.45 12.31
CA VAL A 564 -24.79 17.86 12.15
C VAL A 564 -24.96 16.38 11.83
N THR A 565 -24.27 15.88 10.82
CA THR A 565 -24.26 14.45 10.48
C THR A 565 -23.36 13.65 11.42
N GLU A 566 -23.58 12.33 11.52
CA GLU A 566 -22.74 11.46 12.37
C GLU A 566 -21.24 11.54 11.99
N ASP A 567 -20.94 11.68 10.70
CA ASP A 567 -19.57 11.78 10.19
C ASP A 567 -18.94 13.16 10.45
N GLU A 568 -19.71 14.25 10.33
CA GLU A 568 -19.25 15.59 10.68
C GLU A 568 -18.93 15.69 12.18
N LEU A 569 -19.83 15.20 13.04
CA LEU A 569 -19.60 15.16 14.48
C LEU A 569 -18.36 14.32 14.81
N ARG A 570 -18.14 13.20 14.09
CA ARG A 570 -16.98 12.35 14.29
C ARG A 570 -15.68 13.05 13.91
N MET A 571 -15.65 13.81 12.81
CA MET A 571 -14.48 14.61 12.44
C MET A 571 -14.24 15.75 13.43
N GLU A 572 -15.28 16.48 13.83
CA GLU A 572 -15.16 17.55 14.82
C GLU A 572 -14.65 17.04 16.17
N LEU A 573 -15.15 15.89 16.65
CA LEU A 573 -14.67 15.26 17.88
C LEU A 573 -13.21 14.83 17.75
N LYS A 574 -12.81 14.27 16.60
CA LYS A 574 -11.41 13.89 16.34
C LYS A 574 -10.49 15.10 16.39
N ASP A 575 -10.83 16.17 15.69
CA ASP A 575 -10.00 17.38 15.60
C ASP A 575 -9.94 18.12 16.93
N LYS A 576 -11.09 18.27 17.61
CA LYS A 576 -11.15 18.87 18.95
C LYS A 576 -10.34 18.07 19.95
N PHE A 577 -10.31 16.74 19.82
CA PHE A 577 -9.54 15.86 20.68
C PHE A 577 -8.04 15.92 20.42
N VAL A 578 -7.61 15.95 19.15
CA VAL A 578 -6.22 16.20 18.77
C VAL A 578 -5.75 17.54 19.35
N ASN A 579 -6.57 18.58 19.23
CA ASN A 579 -6.25 19.92 19.74
C ASN A 579 -6.18 19.97 21.27
N LEU A 580 -7.12 19.36 21.99
CA LEU A 580 -7.10 19.31 23.46
C LEU A 580 -5.91 18.50 23.98
N THR A 581 -5.58 17.40 23.31
CA THR A 581 -4.44 16.55 23.66
C THR A 581 -3.14 17.33 23.48
N ASN A 582 -2.99 18.05 22.37
CA ASN A 582 -1.85 18.94 22.15
C ASN A 582 -1.77 20.08 23.18
N GLN A 583 -2.89 20.66 23.59
CA GLN A 583 -2.93 21.69 24.65
C GLN A 583 -2.54 21.15 26.03
N LEU A 584 -3.06 19.98 26.43
CA LEU A 584 -2.71 19.33 27.70
C LEU A 584 -1.23 18.91 27.72
N LEU A 585 -0.72 18.41 26.59
CA LEU A 585 0.68 18.05 26.43
C LEU A 585 1.62 19.27 26.41
N GLY A 586 1.13 20.44 26.00
CA GLY A 586 1.86 21.72 25.99
C GLY A 586 1.80 22.49 27.32
N GLY A 587 0.73 22.35 28.10
CA GLY A 587 0.59 22.97 29.43
C GLY A 587 1.62 22.46 30.44
N TYR A 588 1.95 21.17 30.39
CA TYR A 588 2.95 20.55 31.27
C TYR A 588 4.40 21.01 31.03
N GLN A 589 4.71 21.70 29.92
CA GLN A 589 6.03 22.28 29.70
C GLN A 589 6.26 23.60 30.44
N LYS A 590 5.19 24.27 30.92
CA LYS A 590 5.31 25.55 31.65
C LYS A 590 5.45 25.40 33.17
N ASP A 591 5.04 24.27 33.73
CA ASP A 591 5.08 24.05 35.20
C ASP A 591 6.33 23.33 35.69
N THR A 592 7.27 22.98 34.80
CA THR A 592 8.59 22.40 35.14
C THR A 592 9.77 23.28 34.70
N SER A 593 9.55 24.58 34.50
CA SER A 593 10.61 25.58 34.36
C SER A 593 10.71 26.46 35.59
#